data_AF-A0A3M6VWZ5-F1
#
_entry.id   AF-A0A3M6VWZ5-F1
#
_cell.length_a   1.000
_cell.length_b   1.000
_cell.length_c   1.000
_cell.angle_alpha   90.00
_cell.angle_beta   90.00
_cell.angle_gamma   90.00
#
_symmetry.space_group_name_H-M   'P 1'
#
loop_
_entity.id
_entity.type
_entity.pdbx_description
1 polymer ?
#
loop_
_entity_poly.entity_id
_entity_poly.type
_entity_poly.pdbx_seq_one_letter_code
_entity_poly.pdbx_strand_id
1 'polypeptide(L)'
;MRRSEAVLKSSCSKPLTLTRVVADLDNVVDNKKLEWLTDPVLSSSVAEAELLLSDGYSGLKGYPKVGDPLYGKGFTTIFAALMHPLARGYVHVNSADPAGKPIYNPAYASNEYDLKALVELSKYIRRIATTPPFSDVWVDEYEPGLDVNTDEEWEAFVKNNVNTFYHPVGTCAMLPREDGGVVDSNLTVYGTANLRVVDASVIPVLVSAHPQTGIYGIAERAAEIISGRWCSLSEKTCTPVQKR
;
A
#
# COMPACT_ATOMS: atom_id res chain seq x y z
N MET A 1 -24.87 9.43 13.54
CA MET A 1 -23.58 9.43 12.82
C MET A 1 -22.36 9.83 13.68
N ARG A 2 -22.40 9.72 15.03
CA ARG A 2 -21.28 10.10 15.94
C ARG A 2 -20.93 9.04 17.00
N ARG A 3 -21.11 7.75 16.68
CA ARG A 3 -20.78 6.65 17.61
C ARG A 3 -19.73 5.66 17.08
N SER A 4 -19.38 5.71 15.79
CA SER A 4 -18.38 4.83 15.17
C SER A 4 -16.93 5.32 15.32
N GLU A 5 -16.68 6.64 15.34
CA GLU A 5 -15.32 7.20 15.48
C GLU A 5 -14.68 6.94 16.85
N ALA A 6 -15.48 6.87 17.92
CA ALA A 6 -14.95 6.70 19.28
C ALA A 6 -14.38 5.29 19.54
N VAL A 7 -14.86 4.27 18.82
CA VAL A 7 -14.48 2.86 19.04
C VAL A 7 -13.18 2.50 18.30
N LEU A 8 -12.89 3.15 17.17
CA LEU A 8 -11.61 3.00 16.47
C LEU A 8 -10.45 3.57 17.32
N LYS A 9 -10.65 4.72 17.98
CA LYS A 9 -9.61 5.38 18.78
C LYS A 9 -9.18 4.58 20.03
N SER A 10 -10.08 3.80 20.66
CA SER A 10 -9.73 3.09 21.91
C SER A 10 -8.93 1.79 21.68
N SER A 11 -9.04 1.18 20.50
CA SER A 11 -8.27 -0.02 20.12
C SER A 11 -6.99 0.31 19.32
N CYS A 12 -6.97 1.43 18.57
CA CYS A 12 -5.78 1.90 17.83
C CYS A 12 -4.59 2.37 18.68
N SER A 13 -4.75 2.55 20.00
CA SER A 13 -3.68 3.16 20.82
C SER A 13 -2.41 2.31 20.92
N LYS A 14 -2.54 0.98 20.90
CA LYS A 14 -1.40 0.05 21.03
C LYS A 14 -0.53 -0.05 19.76
N PRO A 15 -1.09 -0.23 18.54
CA PRO A 15 -0.27 -0.19 17.33
C PRO A 15 0.41 1.17 17.12
N LEU A 16 -0.29 2.28 17.40
CA LEU A 16 0.25 3.63 17.24
C LEU A 16 1.35 3.99 18.24
N THR A 17 1.39 3.34 19.42
CA THR A 17 2.53 3.50 20.35
C THR A 17 3.73 2.66 19.91
N LEU A 18 3.49 1.51 19.28
CA LEU A 18 4.54 0.65 18.74
C LEU A 18 5.27 1.29 17.55
N THR A 19 4.59 2.08 16.71
CA THR A 19 5.22 2.74 15.55
C THR A 19 6.48 3.52 15.93
N ARG A 20 6.46 4.27 17.03
CA ARG A 20 7.60 5.07 17.52
C ARG A 20 8.81 4.22 17.94
N VAL A 21 8.60 2.93 18.21
CA VAL A 21 9.65 1.99 18.63
C VAL A 21 10.22 1.24 17.43
N VAL A 22 9.41 0.96 16.42
CA VAL A 22 9.77 0.05 15.31
C VAL A 22 10.02 0.74 13.97
N ALA A 23 9.77 2.05 13.88
CA ALA A 23 10.11 2.85 12.72
C ALA A 23 11.61 3.22 12.72
N ASP A 24 12.22 3.23 11.54
CA ASP A 24 13.58 3.70 11.36
C ASP A 24 13.58 5.24 11.33
N LEU A 25 13.99 5.86 12.44
CA LEU A 25 14.00 7.33 12.59
C LEU A 25 15.09 8.01 11.75
N ASP A 26 16.06 7.26 11.22
CA ASP A 26 17.04 7.79 10.28
C ASP A 26 16.48 7.79 8.84
N ASN A 27 15.38 7.06 8.60
CA ASN A 27 14.73 6.99 7.30
C ASN A 27 13.66 8.09 7.14
N VAL A 28 13.86 8.99 6.17
CA VAL A 28 12.94 10.12 5.92
C VAL A 28 11.50 9.70 5.57
N VAL A 29 11.33 8.53 4.94
CA VAL A 29 10.00 8.03 4.59
C VAL A 29 9.28 7.46 5.82
N ASP A 30 10.00 6.76 6.70
CA ASP A 30 9.40 6.25 7.94
C ASP A 30 9.05 7.41 8.88
N ASN A 31 9.90 8.42 8.98
CA ASN A 31 9.57 9.67 9.67
C ASN A 31 8.31 10.33 9.13
N LYS A 32 8.13 10.36 7.79
CA LYS A 32 6.91 10.93 7.20
C LYS A 32 5.67 10.11 7.53
N LYS A 33 5.76 8.78 7.51
CA LYS A 33 4.67 7.89 7.92
C LYS A 33 4.33 8.06 9.40
N LEU A 34 5.33 8.17 10.28
CA LEU A 34 5.13 8.44 11.69
C LEU A 34 4.43 9.77 11.95
N GLU A 35 4.77 10.81 11.19
CA GLU A 35 4.09 12.10 11.24
C GLU A 35 2.60 11.93 10.92
N TRP A 36 2.26 11.20 9.84
CA TRP A 36 0.86 10.92 9.48
C TRP A 36 0.10 10.13 10.54
N LEU A 37 0.76 9.14 11.15
CA LEU A 37 0.14 8.24 12.13
C LEU A 37 0.01 8.86 13.52
N THR A 38 0.87 9.81 13.88
CA THR A 38 0.96 10.31 15.27
C THR A 38 0.66 11.79 15.45
N ASP A 39 0.70 12.60 14.39
CA ASP A 39 0.28 13.98 14.46
C ASP A 39 -1.25 14.07 14.61
N PRO A 40 -1.80 14.81 15.60
CA PRO A 40 -3.24 14.86 15.83
C PRO A 40 -4.08 15.41 14.68
N VAL A 41 -3.51 16.27 13.84
CA VAL A 41 -4.20 16.86 12.68
C VAL A 41 -4.11 15.90 11.50
N LEU A 42 -2.92 15.40 11.20
CA LEU A 42 -2.70 14.51 10.05
C LEU A 42 -3.35 13.13 10.27
N SER A 43 -3.28 12.55 11.46
CA SER A 43 -3.93 11.26 11.77
C SER A 43 -5.46 11.30 11.63
N SER A 44 -6.06 12.49 11.64
CA SER A 44 -7.50 12.67 11.41
C SER A 44 -7.88 12.88 9.93
N SER A 45 -6.89 13.14 9.06
CA SER A 45 -7.12 13.51 7.66
C SER A 45 -6.45 12.57 6.66
N VAL A 46 -5.46 11.79 7.09
CA VAL A 46 -4.79 10.77 6.29
C VAL A 46 -5.41 9.40 6.60
N ALA A 47 -5.89 8.71 5.58
CA ALA A 47 -6.50 7.40 5.75
C ALA A 47 -5.43 6.33 6.04
N GLU A 48 -5.61 5.61 7.15
CA GLU A 48 -4.71 4.52 7.58
C GLU A 48 -5.04 3.17 6.92
N ALA A 49 -6.28 3.02 6.46
CA ALA A 49 -6.76 1.79 5.85
C ALA A 49 -7.71 2.05 4.67
N GLU A 50 -7.63 1.19 3.67
CA GLU A 50 -8.60 1.08 2.57
C GLU A 50 -9.44 -0.17 2.79
N LEU A 51 -10.78 -0.04 2.66
CA LEU A 51 -11.71 -1.17 2.72
C LEU A 51 -12.31 -1.42 1.35
N LEU A 52 -12.25 -2.66 0.88
CA LEU A 52 -12.81 -3.06 -0.41
C LEU A 52 -13.79 -4.21 -0.23
N LEU A 53 -14.91 -4.14 -0.93
CA LEU A 53 -15.94 -5.16 -0.94
C LEU A 53 -15.97 -5.82 -2.32
N SER A 54 -15.91 -7.15 -2.34
CA SER A 54 -16.12 -7.95 -3.54
C SER A 54 -17.40 -8.77 -3.41
N ASP A 55 -18.19 -8.81 -4.47
CA ASP A 55 -19.21 -9.84 -4.66
C ASP A 55 -18.48 -11.14 -5.05
N GLY A 56 -18.64 -12.18 -4.23
CA GLY A 56 -17.88 -13.43 -4.31
C GLY A 56 -16.73 -13.56 -3.31
N TYR A 57 -15.99 -14.65 -3.46
CA TYR A 57 -14.82 -15.00 -2.66
C TYR A 57 -13.53 -14.61 -3.40
N SER A 58 -12.65 -13.82 -2.77
CA SER A 58 -11.35 -13.43 -3.37
C SER A 58 -10.14 -13.57 -2.43
N GLY A 59 -10.23 -14.46 -1.43
CA GLY A 59 -9.12 -14.79 -0.52
C GLY A 59 -8.14 -15.84 -1.10
N LEU A 60 -7.14 -16.24 -0.30
CA LEU A 60 -6.09 -17.18 -0.73
C LEU A 60 -6.48 -18.66 -0.64
N LYS A 61 -7.39 -19.04 0.26
CA LYS A 61 -7.89 -20.42 0.40
C LYS A 61 -8.62 -20.91 -0.85
N GLY A 62 -9.14 -20.00 -1.66
CA GLY A 62 -9.87 -20.31 -2.89
C GLY A 62 -11.36 -20.56 -2.65
N TYR A 63 -12.17 -20.39 -3.71
CA TYR A 63 -13.58 -20.73 -3.67
C TYR A 63 -13.76 -22.24 -3.35
N PRO A 64 -14.80 -22.64 -2.60
CA PRO A 64 -15.07 -24.06 -2.32
C PRO A 64 -15.03 -24.91 -3.60
N LYS A 65 -14.49 -26.12 -3.51
CA LYS A 65 -14.38 -27.03 -4.67
C LYS A 65 -15.67 -27.81 -4.89
N VAL A 66 -15.86 -28.36 -6.09
CA VAL A 66 -16.99 -29.25 -6.40
C VAL A 66 -17.04 -30.38 -5.37
N GLY A 67 -18.19 -30.57 -4.73
CA GLY A 67 -18.41 -31.56 -3.66
C GLY A 67 -18.32 -31.01 -2.24
N ASP A 68 -17.82 -29.79 -2.04
CA ASP A 68 -17.90 -29.08 -0.76
C ASP A 68 -19.35 -28.61 -0.49
N PRO A 69 -19.88 -28.68 0.74
CA PRO A 69 -21.22 -28.19 1.07
C PRO A 69 -21.46 -26.71 0.74
N LEU A 70 -20.39 -25.91 0.71
CA LEU A 70 -20.44 -24.49 0.36
C LEU A 70 -20.27 -24.23 -1.14
N TYR A 71 -20.04 -25.27 -1.95
CA TYR A 71 -19.96 -25.13 -3.40
C TYR A 71 -21.29 -24.61 -3.99
N GLY A 72 -21.20 -23.61 -4.86
CA GLY A 72 -22.37 -22.97 -5.48
C GLY A 72 -23.11 -21.99 -4.56
N LYS A 73 -22.61 -21.73 -3.35
CA LYS A 73 -23.15 -20.70 -2.46
C LYS A 73 -22.61 -19.32 -2.83
N GLY A 74 -23.39 -18.30 -2.47
CA GLY A 74 -22.98 -16.90 -2.57
C GLY A 74 -22.00 -16.53 -1.47
N PHE A 75 -21.01 -15.71 -1.82
CA PHE A 75 -20.02 -15.17 -0.90
C PHE A 75 -19.94 -13.68 -1.10
N THR A 76 -19.50 -12.97 -0.09
CA THR A 76 -18.97 -11.61 -0.25
C THR A 76 -17.71 -11.52 0.58
N THR A 77 -16.71 -10.80 0.08
CA THR A 77 -15.45 -10.62 0.79
C THR A 77 -15.22 -9.16 1.08
N ILE A 78 -14.91 -8.85 2.33
CA ILE A 78 -14.43 -7.53 2.74
C ILE A 78 -12.92 -7.67 2.96
N PHE A 79 -12.14 -6.87 2.26
CA PHE A 79 -10.69 -6.78 2.43
C PHE A 79 -10.29 -5.45 3.05
N ALA A 80 -9.14 -5.43 3.70
CA ALA A 80 -8.51 -4.21 4.20
C ALA A 80 -7.07 -4.15 3.70
N ALA A 81 -6.66 -3.00 3.17
CA ALA A 81 -5.27 -2.68 2.93
C ALA A 81 -4.76 -1.74 4.02
N LEU A 82 -3.56 -2.01 4.54
CA LEU A 82 -2.82 -1.07 5.38
C LEU A 82 -2.14 -0.03 4.47
N MET A 83 -2.48 1.25 4.63
CA MET A 83 -2.00 2.29 3.69
C MET A 83 -0.58 2.78 3.97
N HIS A 84 -0.12 2.64 5.22
CA HIS A 84 1.20 3.12 5.66
C HIS A 84 2.04 2.02 6.31
N PRO A 85 2.34 0.92 5.61
CA PRO A 85 3.20 -0.12 6.16
C PRO A 85 4.62 0.41 6.36
N LEU A 86 5.28 0.00 7.44
CA LEU A 86 6.68 0.31 7.72
C LEU A 86 7.64 -0.70 7.07
N ALA A 87 7.19 -1.95 6.82
CA ALA A 87 7.98 -2.94 6.12
C ALA A 87 8.44 -2.44 4.74
N ARG A 88 9.67 -2.82 4.37
CA ARG A 88 10.30 -2.52 3.08
C ARG A 88 10.74 -3.82 2.43
N GLY A 89 10.33 -4.00 1.18
CA GLY A 89 10.81 -5.07 0.34
C GLY A 89 11.94 -4.63 -0.58
N TYR A 90 12.33 -5.54 -1.48
CA TYR A 90 13.27 -5.25 -2.56
C TYR A 90 12.87 -5.97 -3.86
N VAL A 91 13.44 -5.49 -4.95
CA VAL A 91 13.48 -6.17 -6.25
C VAL A 91 14.87 -6.02 -6.83
N HIS A 92 15.46 -7.12 -7.31
CA HIS A 92 16.80 -7.15 -7.88
C HIS A 92 16.87 -8.11 -9.07
N VAL A 93 17.84 -7.86 -9.95
CA VAL A 93 18.15 -8.77 -11.07
C VAL A 93 18.61 -10.12 -10.57
N ASN A 94 18.14 -11.20 -11.19
CA ASN A 94 18.74 -12.51 -11.00
C ASN A 94 20.04 -12.57 -11.81
N SER A 95 21.19 -12.50 -11.15
CA SER A 95 22.49 -12.49 -11.84
C SER A 95 22.77 -13.79 -12.63
N ALA A 96 22.13 -14.91 -12.25
CA ALA A 96 22.27 -16.17 -12.97
C ALA A 96 21.43 -16.23 -14.26
N ASP A 97 20.38 -15.41 -14.36
CA ASP A 97 19.55 -15.27 -15.56
C ASP A 97 19.02 -13.83 -15.68
N PRO A 98 19.86 -12.89 -16.18
CA PRO A 98 19.48 -11.48 -16.23
C PRO A 98 18.32 -11.16 -17.18
N ALA A 99 18.00 -12.05 -18.12
CA ALA A 99 16.86 -11.92 -19.02
C ALA A 99 15.57 -12.53 -18.42
N GLY A 100 15.70 -13.28 -17.33
CA GLY A 100 14.61 -13.93 -16.63
C GLY A 100 13.85 -13.00 -15.68
N LYS A 101 13.03 -13.63 -14.81
CA LYS A 101 12.27 -12.90 -13.79
C LYS A 101 13.22 -12.32 -12.73
N PRO A 102 12.93 -11.11 -12.21
CA PRO A 102 13.69 -10.57 -11.09
C PRO A 102 13.44 -11.38 -9.83
N ILE A 103 14.39 -11.30 -8.90
CA ILE A 103 14.21 -11.74 -7.52
C ILE A 103 13.53 -10.60 -6.78
N TYR A 104 12.43 -10.88 -6.11
CA TYR A 104 11.75 -9.88 -5.31
C TYR A 104 11.29 -10.47 -3.98
N ASN A 105 11.27 -9.63 -2.95
CA ASN A 105 10.70 -9.96 -1.66
C ASN A 105 9.97 -8.72 -1.13
N PRO A 106 8.63 -8.70 -1.09
CA PRO A 106 7.87 -7.55 -0.56
C PRO A 106 7.98 -7.37 0.95
N ALA A 107 8.41 -8.40 1.68
CA ALA A 107 8.51 -8.41 3.15
C ALA A 107 7.18 -8.10 3.88
N TYR A 108 6.04 -8.57 3.34
CA TYR A 108 4.73 -8.34 3.96
C TYR A 108 4.71 -8.82 5.42
N ALA A 109 4.21 -7.96 6.32
CA ALA A 109 4.11 -8.21 7.76
C ALA A 109 5.46 -8.54 8.45
N SER A 110 6.61 -8.18 7.86
CA SER A 110 7.91 -8.34 8.52
C SER A 110 8.18 -7.32 9.62
N ASN A 111 7.48 -6.17 9.60
CA ASN A 111 7.50 -5.18 10.67
C ASN A 111 6.39 -5.48 11.68
N GLU A 112 6.70 -5.38 12.98
CA GLU A 112 5.75 -5.70 14.04
C GLU A 112 4.51 -4.80 14.02
N TYR A 113 4.68 -3.50 13.71
CA TYR A 113 3.54 -2.59 13.56
C TYR A 113 2.60 -3.06 12.45
N ASP A 114 3.14 -3.43 11.29
CA ASP A 114 2.32 -3.86 10.14
C ASP A 114 1.49 -5.10 10.49
N LEU A 115 2.11 -6.08 11.14
CA LEU A 115 1.41 -7.30 11.58
C LEU A 115 0.27 -6.95 12.55
N LYS A 116 0.54 -6.14 13.57
CA LYS A 116 -0.47 -5.76 14.57
C LYS A 116 -1.58 -4.90 13.96
N ALA A 117 -1.24 -3.98 13.06
CA ALA A 117 -2.22 -3.16 12.36
C ALA A 117 -3.13 -4.01 11.46
N LEU A 118 -2.57 -4.97 10.72
CA LEU A 118 -3.34 -5.91 9.91
C LEU A 118 -4.25 -6.82 10.76
N VAL A 119 -3.80 -7.25 11.95
CA VAL A 119 -4.66 -7.97 12.92
C VAL A 119 -5.85 -7.12 13.35
N GLU A 120 -5.62 -5.86 13.74
CA GLU A 120 -6.70 -4.97 14.15
C GLU A 120 -7.65 -4.63 12.98
N LEU A 121 -7.14 -4.50 11.76
CA LEU A 121 -7.97 -4.35 10.56
C LEU A 121 -8.81 -5.59 10.28
N SER A 122 -8.25 -6.79 10.46
CA SER A 122 -8.99 -8.05 10.27
C SER A 122 -10.12 -8.20 11.30
N LYS A 123 -9.85 -7.90 12.58
CA LYS A 123 -10.87 -7.82 13.62
C LYS A 123 -11.94 -6.77 13.31
N TYR A 124 -11.53 -5.62 12.75
CA TYR A 124 -12.46 -4.57 12.36
C TYR A 124 -13.39 -4.99 11.21
N ILE A 125 -12.85 -5.68 10.20
CA ILE A 125 -13.65 -6.24 9.11
C ILE A 125 -14.71 -7.20 9.64
N ARG A 126 -14.35 -8.13 10.53
CA ARG A 126 -15.33 -9.03 11.15
C ARG A 126 -16.41 -8.22 11.86
N ARG A 127 -16.03 -7.18 12.63
CA ARG A 127 -17.00 -6.29 13.29
C ARG A 127 -17.95 -5.62 12.30
N ILE A 128 -17.47 -5.20 11.13
CA ILE A 128 -18.34 -4.67 10.06
C ILE A 128 -19.32 -5.75 9.60
N ALA A 129 -18.86 -6.95 9.30
CA ALA A 129 -19.69 -8.05 8.83
C ALA A 129 -20.78 -8.45 9.84
N THR A 130 -20.48 -8.38 11.14
CA THR A 130 -21.41 -8.71 12.24
C THR A 130 -22.24 -7.51 12.73
N THR A 131 -22.23 -6.37 12.03
CA THR A 131 -23.02 -5.19 12.38
C THR A 131 -24.15 -4.97 11.37
N PRO A 132 -25.39 -4.61 11.79
CA PRO A 132 -26.45 -4.27 10.85
C PRO A 132 -26.08 -3.06 9.97
N PRO A 133 -26.45 -3.06 8.66
CA PRO A 133 -27.32 -4.03 8.00
C PRO A 133 -26.59 -5.25 7.44
N PHE A 134 -25.26 -5.33 7.58
CA PHE A 134 -24.48 -6.42 6.99
C PHE A 134 -24.80 -7.76 7.66
N SER A 135 -24.95 -7.76 8.98
CA SER A 135 -25.34 -8.94 9.76
C SER A 135 -26.71 -9.51 9.38
N ASP A 136 -27.57 -8.71 8.74
CA ASP A 136 -28.92 -9.16 8.36
C ASP A 136 -28.88 -10.10 7.15
N VAL A 137 -27.79 -10.08 6.39
CA VAL A 137 -27.55 -10.92 5.20
C VAL A 137 -26.32 -11.83 5.33
N TRP A 138 -25.46 -11.57 6.32
CA TRP A 138 -24.26 -12.37 6.59
C TRP A 138 -24.62 -13.65 7.35
N VAL A 139 -24.48 -14.80 6.68
CA VAL A 139 -24.88 -16.10 7.23
C VAL A 139 -23.80 -16.68 8.15
N ASP A 140 -22.56 -16.68 7.70
CA ASP A 140 -21.42 -17.26 8.41
C ASP A 140 -20.10 -16.70 7.84
N GLU A 141 -18.99 -16.84 8.58
CA GLU A 141 -17.66 -16.41 8.17
C GLU A 141 -16.85 -17.58 7.61
N TYR A 142 -16.51 -17.53 6.32
CA TYR A 142 -15.74 -18.58 5.67
C TYR A 142 -14.24 -18.54 5.99
N GLU A 143 -13.70 -17.33 6.13
CA GLU A 143 -12.32 -17.06 6.52
C GLU A 143 -12.23 -15.79 7.38
N PRO A 144 -11.44 -15.81 8.46
CA PRO A 144 -10.74 -16.98 9.02
C PRO A 144 -11.69 -18.02 9.64
N GLY A 145 -12.97 -17.69 9.81
CA GLY A 145 -13.93 -18.46 10.58
C GLY A 145 -14.05 -17.95 12.01
N LEU A 146 -15.24 -18.11 12.59
CA LEU A 146 -15.59 -17.53 13.90
C LEU A 146 -14.79 -18.09 15.07
N ASP A 147 -14.09 -19.21 14.89
CA ASP A 147 -13.26 -19.84 15.92
C ASP A 147 -11.94 -19.10 16.18
N VAL A 148 -11.47 -18.27 15.26
CA VAL A 148 -10.26 -17.43 15.45
C VAL A 148 -10.57 -16.27 16.39
N ASN A 149 -10.07 -16.32 17.62
CA ASN A 149 -10.41 -15.37 18.69
C ASN A 149 -9.21 -14.85 19.49
N THR A 150 -8.08 -15.57 19.54
CA THR A 150 -6.88 -15.08 20.24
C THR A 150 -6.00 -14.24 19.33
N ASP A 151 -5.13 -13.41 19.93
CA ASP A 151 -4.19 -12.58 19.17
C ASP A 151 -3.23 -13.46 18.33
N GLU A 152 -2.82 -14.62 18.86
CA GLU A 152 -1.95 -15.56 18.16
C GLU A 152 -2.63 -16.21 16.94
N GLU A 153 -3.92 -16.56 17.07
CA GLU A 153 -4.71 -17.11 15.96
C GLU A 153 -4.91 -16.06 14.86
N TRP A 154 -5.18 -14.81 15.24
CA TRP A 154 -5.27 -13.69 14.29
C TRP A 154 -3.94 -13.43 13.59
N GLU A 155 -2.83 -13.41 14.33
CA GLU A 155 -1.51 -13.25 13.73
C GLU A 155 -1.17 -14.39 12.76
N ALA A 156 -1.49 -15.63 13.13
CA ALA A 156 -1.31 -16.78 12.26
C ALA A 156 -2.16 -16.65 10.99
N PHE A 157 -3.41 -16.20 11.12
CA PHE A 157 -4.26 -15.93 9.96
C PHE A 157 -3.66 -14.85 9.06
N VAL A 158 -3.28 -13.70 9.60
CA VAL A 158 -2.69 -12.59 8.84
C VAL A 158 -1.42 -13.02 8.12
N LYS A 159 -0.49 -13.72 8.80
CA LYS A 159 0.75 -14.20 8.18
C LYS A 159 0.50 -15.15 7.01
N ASN A 160 -0.56 -15.95 7.07
CA ASN A 160 -0.92 -16.90 6.01
C ASN A 160 -1.80 -16.29 4.90
N ASN A 161 -2.40 -15.12 5.13
CA ASN A 161 -3.40 -14.54 4.22
C ASN A 161 -3.08 -13.13 3.71
N VAL A 162 -2.04 -12.47 4.24
CA VAL A 162 -1.60 -11.17 3.73
C VAL A 162 -1.16 -11.30 2.27
N ASN A 163 -1.68 -10.43 1.41
CA ASN A 163 -1.36 -10.38 0.01
C ASN A 163 -1.39 -8.93 -0.51
N THR A 164 -1.00 -8.75 -1.76
CA THR A 164 -0.90 -7.45 -2.41
C THR A 164 -2.25 -6.99 -2.98
N PHE A 165 -2.49 -5.67 -2.90
CA PHE A 165 -3.45 -4.96 -3.75
C PHE A 165 -2.80 -4.46 -5.05
N TYR A 166 -1.62 -4.97 -5.38
CA TYR A 166 -0.88 -4.66 -6.61
C TYR A 166 -0.42 -3.19 -6.70
N HIS A 167 -0.03 -2.60 -5.58
CA HIS A 167 0.51 -1.23 -5.49
C HIS A 167 2.01 -1.14 -5.14
N PRO A 168 2.93 -1.88 -5.80
CA PRO A 168 4.35 -1.71 -5.54
C PRO A 168 4.84 -0.33 -5.97
N VAL A 169 5.56 0.37 -5.09
CA VAL A 169 6.16 1.69 -5.31
C VAL A 169 7.55 1.78 -4.69
N GLY A 170 8.30 2.83 -5.00
CA GLY A 170 9.50 3.23 -4.24
C GLY A 170 10.81 2.54 -4.61
N THR A 171 10.83 1.66 -5.61
CA THR A 171 12.06 0.93 -6.01
C THR A 171 13.08 1.80 -6.73
N CYS A 172 12.71 3.00 -7.19
CA CYS A 172 13.60 4.03 -7.72
C CYS A 172 13.20 5.40 -7.14
N ALA A 173 13.08 5.47 -5.81
CA ALA A 173 12.49 6.60 -5.09
C ALA A 173 13.04 7.98 -5.50
N MET A 174 12.13 8.92 -5.70
CA MET A 174 12.41 10.35 -5.87
C MET A 174 12.61 10.99 -4.49
N LEU A 175 13.86 10.97 -4.02
CA LEU A 175 14.32 11.52 -2.74
C LEU A 175 15.70 12.17 -2.95
N PRO A 176 16.18 13.01 -2.01
CA PRO A 176 17.59 13.37 -1.96
C PRO A 176 18.49 12.12 -1.99
N ARG A 177 19.67 12.26 -2.59
CA ARG A 177 20.57 11.11 -2.80
C ARG A 177 21.09 10.56 -1.47
N GLU A 178 21.36 11.46 -0.52
CA GLU A 178 21.75 11.17 0.85
C GLU A 178 20.69 10.38 1.63
N ASP A 179 19.42 10.50 1.24
CA ASP A 179 18.29 9.80 1.85
C ASP A 179 17.94 8.47 1.13
N GLY A 180 18.83 8.02 0.23
CA GLY A 180 18.64 6.79 -0.55
C GLY A 180 17.84 6.97 -1.85
N GLY A 181 17.68 8.20 -2.33
CA GLY A 181 17.04 8.49 -3.61
C GLY A 181 17.79 7.93 -4.83
N VAL A 182 17.03 7.50 -5.84
CA VAL A 182 17.55 7.02 -7.14
C VAL A 182 17.42 8.09 -8.21
N VAL A 183 16.35 8.90 -8.17
CA VAL A 183 16.12 10.01 -9.08
C VAL A 183 15.98 11.34 -8.35
N ASP A 184 16.40 12.42 -8.99
CA ASP A 184 16.17 13.78 -8.50
C ASP A 184 14.73 14.27 -8.75
N SER A 185 14.40 15.50 -8.33
CA SER A 185 13.09 16.12 -8.55
C SER A 185 12.75 16.40 -10.02
N ASN A 186 13.71 16.24 -10.94
CA ASN A 186 13.51 16.27 -12.38
C ASN A 186 13.40 14.85 -12.98
N LEU A 187 13.26 13.82 -12.13
CA LEU A 187 13.20 12.41 -12.48
C LEU A 187 14.49 11.86 -13.12
N THR A 188 15.60 12.59 -12.98
CA THR A 188 16.90 12.20 -13.56
C THR A 188 17.62 11.25 -12.62
N VAL A 189 18.08 10.11 -13.14
CA VAL A 189 18.83 9.14 -12.36
C VAL A 189 20.15 9.75 -11.90
N TYR A 190 20.41 9.72 -10.59
CA TYR A 190 21.63 10.26 -10.03
C TYR A 190 22.88 9.61 -10.66
N GLY A 191 23.88 10.43 -11.00
CA GLY A 191 25.09 9.97 -11.68
C GLY A 191 24.95 9.80 -13.20
N THR A 192 23.82 10.18 -13.78
CA THR A 192 23.59 10.18 -15.23
C THR A 192 23.22 11.57 -15.75
N ALA A 193 23.31 11.81 -17.06
CA ALA A 193 23.00 13.11 -17.67
C ALA A 193 21.65 13.16 -18.41
N ASN A 194 21.18 12.01 -18.90
CA ASN A 194 20.02 11.91 -19.80
C ASN A 194 19.23 10.60 -19.62
N LEU A 195 19.27 10.01 -18.43
CA LEU A 195 18.43 8.85 -18.07
C LEU A 195 17.41 9.27 -17.03
N ARG A 196 16.16 8.83 -17.21
CA ARG A 196 15.06 9.11 -16.31
C ARG A 196 14.26 7.86 -16.02
N VAL A 197 13.59 7.86 -14.87
CA VAL A 197 12.58 6.86 -14.50
C VAL A 197 11.24 7.58 -14.38
N VAL A 198 10.21 7.06 -15.05
CA VAL A 198 8.87 7.68 -15.09
C VAL A 198 7.83 6.58 -14.96
N ASP A 199 7.64 6.10 -13.73
CA ASP A 199 6.64 5.10 -13.36
C ASP A 199 6.38 5.14 -11.84
N ALA A 200 5.67 4.15 -11.30
CA ALA A 200 5.35 4.05 -9.88
C ALA A 200 6.57 3.91 -8.95
N SER A 201 7.72 3.46 -9.46
CA SER A 201 8.93 3.24 -8.66
C SER A 201 9.51 4.53 -8.09
N VAL A 202 9.21 5.70 -8.68
CA VAL A 202 9.70 7.00 -8.19
C VAL A 202 8.92 7.51 -6.99
N ILE A 203 7.76 6.92 -6.67
CA ILE A 203 6.93 7.33 -5.54
C ILE A 203 7.58 6.83 -4.23
N PRO A 204 8.12 7.71 -3.38
CA PRO A 204 8.84 7.28 -2.18
C PRO A 204 7.92 6.75 -1.08
N VAL A 205 6.68 7.24 -1.03
CA VAL A 205 5.67 6.86 -0.04
C VAL A 205 4.35 6.59 -0.75
N LEU A 206 3.76 5.42 -0.51
CA LEU A 206 2.46 5.09 -1.05
C LEU A 206 1.41 6.10 -0.55
N VAL A 207 0.66 6.66 -1.49
CA VAL A 207 -0.49 7.53 -1.20
C VAL A 207 -1.67 6.67 -0.74
N SER A 208 -2.53 7.20 0.15
CA SER A 208 -3.72 6.48 0.62
C SER A 208 -4.84 6.39 -0.43
N ALA A 209 -4.53 5.83 -1.60
CA ALA A 209 -5.43 5.61 -2.72
C ALA A 209 -4.83 4.61 -3.73
N HIS A 210 -5.65 4.10 -4.65
CA HIS A 210 -5.16 3.41 -5.85
C HIS A 210 -4.20 4.34 -6.64
N PRO A 211 -2.95 3.92 -6.91
CA PRO A 211 -1.90 4.83 -7.39
C PRO A 211 -2.04 5.24 -8.85
N GLN A 212 -2.95 4.61 -9.62
CA GLN A 212 -3.08 4.81 -11.07
C GLN A 212 -3.20 6.30 -11.46
N THR A 213 -4.06 7.07 -10.80
CA THR A 213 -4.25 8.49 -11.09
C THR A 213 -3.02 9.32 -10.74
N GLY A 214 -2.34 8.99 -9.64
CA GLY A 214 -1.06 9.60 -9.26
C GLY A 214 0.03 9.33 -10.29
N ILE A 215 0.10 8.10 -10.81
CA ILE A 215 1.05 7.70 -11.84
C ILE A 215 0.81 8.48 -13.14
N TYR A 216 -0.45 8.69 -13.54
CA TYR A 216 -0.76 9.58 -14.67
C TYR A 216 -0.29 11.01 -14.42
N GLY A 217 -0.52 11.57 -13.23
CA GLY A 217 -0.01 12.89 -12.88
C GLY A 217 1.52 13.01 -12.94
N ILE A 218 2.23 11.96 -12.50
CA ILE A 218 3.70 11.88 -12.62
C ILE A 218 4.12 11.83 -14.09
N ALA A 219 3.45 11.04 -14.91
CA ALA A 219 3.75 10.92 -16.34
C ALA A 219 3.52 12.24 -17.09
N GLU A 220 2.42 12.94 -16.81
CA GLU A 220 2.12 14.26 -17.38
C GLU A 220 3.19 15.28 -16.97
N ARG A 221 3.53 15.32 -15.69
CA ARG A 221 4.58 16.23 -15.19
C ARG A 221 5.95 15.90 -15.80
N ALA A 222 6.27 14.61 -15.98
CA ALA A 222 7.49 14.19 -16.64
C ALA A 222 7.54 14.66 -18.10
N ALA A 223 6.43 14.56 -18.83
CA ALA A 223 6.31 15.03 -20.20
C ALA A 223 6.57 16.54 -20.31
N GLU A 224 6.04 17.34 -19.38
CA GLU A 224 6.36 18.78 -19.29
C GLU A 224 7.84 19.04 -19.03
N ILE A 225 8.47 18.34 -18.08
CA ILE A 225 9.90 18.54 -17.77
C ILE A 225 10.76 18.15 -18.98
N ILE A 226 10.45 17.03 -19.64
CA ILE A 226 11.18 16.53 -20.80
C ILE A 226 11.02 17.52 -21.96
N SER A 227 9.79 17.85 -22.34
CA SER A 227 9.51 18.78 -23.43
C SER A 227 10.07 20.18 -23.15
N GLY A 228 9.95 20.70 -21.93
CA GLY A 228 10.53 21.99 -21.53
C GLY A 228 12.06 22.00 -21.61
N ARG A 229 12.74 20.92 -21.22
CA ARG A 229 14.19 20.76 -21.41
C ARG A 229 14.56 20.74 -22.90
N TRP A 230 13.80 20.05 -23.73
CA TRP A 230 14.04 20.04 -25.18
C TRP A 230 13.77 21.40 -25.82
N CYS A 231 12.71 22.10 -25.44
CA CYS A 231 12.40 23.45 -25.92
C CYS A 231 13.48 24.47 -25.52
N SER A 232 13.98 24.43 -24.28
CA SER A 232 15.06 25.33 -23.84
C SER A 232 16.40 25.03 -24.52
N LEU A 233 16.69 23.76 -24.85
CA LEU A 233 17.83 23.40 -25.70
C LEU A 233 17.60 23.85 -27.15
N SER A 234 16.35 23.80 -27.61
CA SER A 234 15.94 24.18 -28.96
C SER A 234 15.64 25.67 -29.13
N GLU A 235 15.55 26.53 -28.11
CA GLU A 235 15.50 27.98 -28.35
C GLU A 235 16.83 28.50 -28.93
N LYS A 236 17.86 27.65 -28.96
CA LYS A 236 19.05 27.82 -29.82
C LYS A 236 18.84 27.37 -31.29
N THR A 237 17.75 26.68 -31.64
CA THR A 237 17.51 26.03 -32.97
C THR A 237 16.05 25.71 -33.46
N CYS A 238 14.92 25.98 -32.77
CA CYS A 238 13.58 25.53 -33.18
C CYS A 238 12.39 26.32 -32.60
N THR A 239 11.33 26.47 -33.41
CA THR A 239 10.09 27.22 -33.20
C THR A 239 9.02 26.45 -32.40
N PRO A 240 8.03 27.15 -31.76
CA PRO A 240 7.09 26.51 -30.83
C PRO A 240 6.12 25.55 -31.53
N VAL A 241 5.92 24.37 -30.93
CA VAL A 241 4.82 23.46 -31.28
C VAL A 241 3.51 24.08 -30.77
N GLN A 242 2.59 24.38 -31.68
CA GLN A 242 1.24 24.82 -31.30
C GLN A 242 0.52 23.69 -30.57
N LYS A 243 0.11 23.96 -29.32
CA LYS A 243 -0.84 23.13 -28.59
C LYS A 243 -2.13 23.03 -29.43
N ARG A 244 -2.57 21.80 -29.72
CA ARG A 244 -3.92 21.54 -30.23
C ARG A 244 -4.91 21.56 -29.09
#